data_AF-A0A9P9GZT9-F1
#
_entry.id   AF-A0A9P9GZT9-F1
#
_cell.length_a   1.000
_cell.length_b   1.000
_cell.length_c   1.000
_cell.angle_alpha   90.00
_cell.angle_beta   90.00
_cell.angle_gamma   90.00
#
_symmetry.space_group_name_H-M   'P 1'
#
loop_
_entity.id
_entity.type
_entity.pdbx_description
1 polymer ?
#
loop_
_entity_poly.entity_id
_entity_poly.type
_entity_poly.pdbx_seq_one_letter_code
_entity_poly.pdbx_strand_id
1 'polypeptide(L)'
;MVVNRVQRHRCNNYCMKLSKHTKQVECRFGFPHGQRLLASLEKVPHSKHWSFRGERNDSQINHYNRLLTVAWLANTDVSPCTSLQQVIDYAAKYCSKSEKKSESLAQIGKALMPRVKDHNPLVSFTSKLLNQLVAERDYSKQEVSHLLLGLPLQEGSRTCLYVDCRNPDRHSRSLRIDSDEVVEAPNVYEKYCRRPEALEDLTYVSFLKYWNFRSRDPSTWKQWQPGNVNGRPRVLVYFPRYQADPEGQQWPDYCRVKLTLNHPHRRLDELLTFDGQRFNSHAQAFSYCWQHHSHGDDHCGRPKEARLPPQEDQYETLPVEEEFDDEDWTRLAALLPDNPLTQQGLDLLGRRDIDVNYDWTRHVGTYPEFRDSYWKDLIASHPIANDVEVLGPHWRDQLNPQQRLVYDTFMGHFQA
;
A
#
# COMPACT_ATOMS: atom_id res chain seq x y z
N MET A 1 -12.88 -30.79 -14.06
CA MET A 1 -12.69 -30.08 -15.34
C MET A 1 -12.18 -28.65 -15.15
N VAL A 2 -12.83 -27.81 -14.34
CA VAL A 2 -12.43 -26.39 -14.13
C VAL A 2 -11.00 -26.23 -13.60
N VAL A 3 -10.62 -26.91 -12.52
CA VAL A 3 -9.28 -26.81 -11.90
C VAL A 3 -8.15 -27.08 -12.91
N ASN A 4 -8.27 -28.12 -13.74
CA ASN A 4 -7.27 -28.44 -14.76
C ASN A 4 -7.17 -27.39 -15.87
N ARG A 5 -8.25 -26.64 -16.13
CA ARG A 5 -8.30 -25.60 -17.16
C ARG A 5 -7.74 -24.28 -16.67
N VAL A 6 -8.01 -23.91 -15.41
CA VAL A 6 -7.72 -22.56 -14.91
C VAL A 6 -6.57 -22.53 -13.90
N GLN A 7 -6.36 -23.58 -13.09
CA GLN A 7 -5.32 -23.59 -12.05
C GLN A 7 -4.01 -24.25 -12.48
N ARG A 8 -3.94 -24.79 -13.69
CA ARG A 8 -2.74 -25.49 -14.16
C ARG A 8 -1.68 -24.47 -14.58
N HIS A 9 -0.57 -24.44 -13.85
CA HIS A 9 0.58 -23.62 -14.19
C HIS A 9 1.28 -24.18 -15.43
N ARG A 10 1.74 -23.28 -16.29
CA ARG A 10 2.69 -23.54 -17.36
C ARG A 10 3.71 -22.42 -17.31
N CYS A 11 4.98 -22.80 -17.16
CA CYS A 11 6.02 -21.80 -17.05
C CYS A 11 6.08 -20.93 -18.32
N ASN A 12 6.26 -19.63 -18.13
CA ASN A 12 6.43 -18.64 -19.19
C ASN A 12 7.43 -17.55 -18.73
N ASN A 13 7.68 -16.55 -19.56
CA ASN A 13 8.62 -15.46 -19.28
C ASN A 13 8.27 -14.64 -18.03
N TYR A 14 6.99 -14.66 -17.60
CA TYR A 14 6.56 -13.96 -16.40
C TYR A 14 7.04 -14.67 -15.11
N CYS A 15 6.97 -16.00 -15.06
CA CYS A 15 7.37 -16.75 -13.87
C CYS A 15 8.84 -17.17 -13.87
N MET A 16 9.45 -17.34 -15.04
CA MET A 16 10.87 -17.70 -15.16
C MET A 16 11.72 -16.48 -14.85
N LYS A 17 12.45 -16.51 -13.74
CA LYS A 17 13.25 -15.38 -13.24
C LYS A 17 14.62 -15.86 -12.79
N LEU A 18 15.62 -14.97 -12.87
CA LEU A 18 16.95 -15.26 -12.35
C LEU A 18 16.91 -15.17 -10.82
N SER A 19 17.22 -16.29 -10.17
CA SER A 19 17.34 -16.34 -8.71
C SER A 19 18.63 -15.67 -8.27
N LYS A 20 18.54 -14.73 -7.32
CA LYS A 20 19.73 -14.06 -6.77
C LYS A 20 20.66 -15.02 -6.03
N HIS A 21 20.13 -16.15 -5.56
CA HIS A 21 20.85 -17.14 -4.75
C HIS A 21 21.46 -18.26 -5.59
N THR A 22 20.64 -18.96 -6.37
CA THR A 22 21.10 -20.08 -7.18
C THR A 22 21.83 -19.62 -8.44
N LYS A 23 21.67 -18.34 -8.81
CA LYS A 23 22.16 -17.76 -10.08
C LYS A 23 21.64 -18.52 -11.30
N GLN A 24 20.51 -19.20 -11.16
CA GLN A 24 19.86 -19.97 -12.22
C GLN A 24 18.48 -19.37 -12.53
N VAL A 25 18.02 -19.59 -13.76
CA VAL A 25 16.65 -19.25 -14.15
C VAL A 25 15.74 -20.35 -13.64
N GLU A 26 14.86 -19.99 -12.71
CA GLU A 26 13.90 -20.90 -12.10
C GLU A 26 12.51 -20.26 -12.06
N CYS A 27 11.48 -21.09 -11.86
CA CYS A 27 10.13 -20.57 -11.68
C CYS A 27 10.03 -19.90 -10.30
N ARG A 28 9.79 -18.59 -10.26
CA ARG A 28 9.63 -17.81 -9.01
C ARG A 28 8.50 -18.29 -8.10
N PHE A 29 7.59 -19.11 -8.63
CA PHE A 29 6.49 -19.71 -7.87
C PHE A 29 6.85 -21.10 -7.32
N GLY A 30 8.02 -21.64 -7.65
CA GLY A 30 8.52 -22.91 -7.14
C GLY A 30 7.91 -24.15 -7.82
N PHE A 31 7.47 -24.04 -9.07
CA PHE A 31 7.03 -25.18 -9.87
C PHE A 31 8.22 -25.94 -10.50
N PRO A 32 8.11 -27.28 -10.66
CA PRO A 32 7.00 -28.14 -10.22
C PRO A 32 7.01 -28.37 -8.69
N HIS A 33 5.83 -28.42 -8.09
CA HIS A 33 5.72 -28.70 -6.66
C HIS A 33 5.77 -30.21 -6.37
N GLY A 34 6.41 -30.61 -5.27
CA GLY A 34 6.43 -32.01 -4.84
C GLY A 34 5.05 -32.54 -4.44
N GLN A 35 4.78 -33.81 -4.72
CA GLN A 35 3.56 -34.48 -4.26
C GLN A 35 3.50 -34.55 -2.73
N ARG A 36 2.29 -34.46 -2.18
CA ARG A 36 2.02 -34.51 -0.73
C ARG A 36 0.76 -35.31 -0.46
N LEU A 37 0.88 -36.33 0.38
CA LEU A 37 -0.25 -37.15 0.81
C LEU A 37 -1.05 -36.51 1.96
N LEU A 38 -0.41 -35.65 2.76
CA LEU A 38 -1.01 -34.97 3.90
C LEU A 38 -0.72 -33.48 3.83
N ALA A 39 -1.70 -32.68 4.24
CA ALA A 39 -1.52 -31.25 4.43
C ALA A 39 -0.61 -30.98 5.64
N SER A 40 0.31 -30.02 5.52
CA SER A 40 1.18 -29.64 6.64
C SER A 40 1.66 -28.20 6.53
N LEU A 41 2.11 -27.68 7.68
CA LEU A 41 2.85 -26.43 7.75
C LEU A 41 4.33 -26.71 7.50
N GLU A 42 4.95 -25.97 6.60
CA GLU A 42 6.39 -26.04 6.37
C GLU A 42 7.03 -24.66 6.50
N LYS A 43 8.24 -24.63 7.07
CA LYS A 43 9.05 -23.43 7.06
C LYS A 43 9.90 -23.46 5.79
N VAL A 44 9.40 -22.82 4.73
CA VAL A 44 10.16 -22.66 3.50
C VAL A 44 11.43 -21.86 3.82
N PRO A 45 12.63 -22.26 3.38
CA PRO A 45 13.90 -21.63 3.76
C PRO A 45 13.94 -20.11 3.63
N HIS A 46 13.15 -19.54 2.71
CA HIS A 46 13.12 -18.11 2.39
C HIS A 46 11.83 -17.40 2.83
N SER A 47 10.92 -18.08 3.51
CA SER A 47 9.72 -17.48 4.09
C SER A 47 9.94 -17.18 5.56
N LYS A 48 9.60 -15.96 5.98
CA LYS A 48 9.57 -15.58 7.41
C LYS A 48 8.51 -16.35 8.17
N HIS A 49 7.42 -16.64 7.50
CA HIS A 49 6.22 -17.25 8.05
C HIS A 49 6.15 -18.72 7.64
N TRP A 50 5.53 -19.52 8.50
CA TRP A 50 5.14 -20.86 8.10
C TRP A 50 4.22 -20.79 6.88
N SER A 51 4.38 -21.74 5.98
CA SER A 51 3.57 -21.83 4.77
C SER A 51 2.71 -23.07 4.87
N PHE A 52 1.40 -22.90 4.71
CA PHE A 52 0.50 -24.02 4.56
C PHE A 52 0.67 -24.66 3.18
N ARG A 53 0.90 -25.97 3.17
CA ARG A 53 0.87 -26.79 1.96
C ARG A 53 -0.23 -27.83 2.10
N GLY A 54 -1.24 -27.72 1.24
CA GLY A 54 -2.29 -28.72 1.14
C GLY A 54 -1.79 -30.04 0.55
N GLU A 55 -2.63 -31.06 0.65
CA GLU A 55 -2.49 -32.33 -0.08
C GLU A 55 -2.41 -32.05 -1.59
N ARG A 56 -1.56 -32.80 -2.27
CA ARG A 56 -1.23 -32.55 -3.66
C ARG A 56 -0.82 -33.83 -4.37
N ASN A 57 -1.61 -34.24 -5.36
CA ASN A 57 -1.30 -35.33 -6.27
C ASN A 57 -0.74 -34.84 -7.63
N ASP A 58 -0.92 -33.56 -7.98
CA ASP A 58 -0.42 -32.97 -9.22
C ASP A 58 0.55 -31.81 -8.95
N SER A 59 1.75 -31.90 -9.52
CA SER A 59 2.84 -30.96 -9.32
C SER A 59 2.66 -29.61 -10.04
N GLN A 60 1.73 -29.52 -10.99
CA GLN A 60 1.50 -28.36 -11.86
C GLN A 60 0.25 -27.56 -11.50
N ILE A 61 -0.45 -27.92 -10.41
CA ILE A 61 -1.63 -27.19 -9.96
C ILE A 61 -1.25 -26.10 -8.95
N ASN A 62 -1.73 -24.87 -9.16
CA ASN A 62 -1.60 -23.76 -8.20
C ASN A 62 -2.26 -24.09 -6.85
N HIS A 63 -1.93 -23.33 -5.81
CA HIS A 63 -2.76 -23.33 -4.62
C HIS A 63 -4.11 -22.71 -4.94
N TYR A 64 -5.20 -23.39 -4.60
CA TYR A 64 -6.54 -22.91 -4.90
C TYR A 64 -7.50 -23.22 -3.75
N ASN A 65 -8.56 -22.42 -3.66
CA ASN A 65 -9.72 -22.78 -2.86
C ASN A 65 -10.77 -23.39 -3.79
N ARG A 66 -11.24 -24.60 -3.48
CA ARG A 66 -12.21 -25.34 -4.31
C ARG A 66 -13.50 -24.54 -4.54
N LEU A 67 -14.07 -23.96 -3.48
CA LEU A 67 -15.33 -23.21 -3.57
C LEU A 67 -15.14 -21.96 -4.43
N LEU A 68 -14.09 -21.19 -4.19
CA LEU A 68 -13.80 -20.00 -5.01
C LEU A 68 -13.54 -20.35 -6.46
N THR A 69 -12.79 -21.42 -6.74
CA THR A 69 -12.51 -21.84 -8.13
C THR A 69 -13.78 -22.27 -8.87
N VAL A 70 -14.73 -22.90 -8.18
CA VAL A 70 -16.01 -23.31 -8.78
C VAL A 70 -16.94 -22.11 -8.97
N ALA A 71 -16.99 -21.18 -8.01
CA ALA A 71 -17.83 -19.99 -8.12
C ALA A 71 -17.29 -18.97 -9.14
N TRP A 72 -15.97 -18.78 -9.16
CA TRP A 72 -15.28 -17.79 -10.01
C TRP A 72 -15.00 -18.31 -11.42
N LEU A 73 -14.89 -19.63 -11.60
CA LEU A 73 -14.53 -20.29 -12.86
C LEU A 73 -13.22 -19.77 -13.52
N ALA A 74 -12.35 -19.14 -12.74
CA ALA A 74 -11.04 -18.65 -13.15
C ALA A 74 -9.96 -19.05 -12.13
N ASN A 75 -8.70 -18.78 -12.48
CA ASN A 75 -7.58 -19.09 -11.59
C ASN A 75 -7.64 -18.24 -10.32
N THR A 76 -7.19 -18.80 -9.21
CA THR A 76 -7.19 -18.15 -7.90
C THR A 76 -5.85 -18.44 -7.27
N ASP A 77 -5.13 -17.40 -6.84
CA ASP A 77 -3.90 -17.55 -6.08
C ASP A 77 -4.23 -17.35 -4.60
N VAL A 78 -4.51 -18.45 -3.90
CA VAL A 78 -4.94 -18.42 -2.49
C VAL A 78 -3.94 -19.15 -1.64
N SER A 79 -3.33 -18.44 -0.69
CA SER A 79 -2.50 -19.03 0.36
C SER A 79 -2.95 -18.47 1.71
N PRO A 80 -3.32 -19.34 2.67
CA PRO A 80 -3.76 -18.87 3.98
C PRO A 80 -2.58 -18.29 4.74
N CYS A 81 -2.83 -17.18 5.43
CA CYS A 81 -1.89 -16.65 6.41
C CYS A 81 -1.91 -17.56 7.65
N THR A 82 -0.74 -17.99 8.10
CA THR A 82 -0.57 -18.91 9.24
C THR A 82 -0.31 -18.17 10.55
N SER A 83 -0.23 -16.83 10.53
CA SER A 83 -0.04 -15.99 11.71
C SER A 83 -0.64 -14.60 11.51
N LEU A 84 -0.96 -13.92 12.62
CA LEU A 84 -1.38 -12.52 12.59
C LEU A 84 -0.31 -11.61 11.97
N GLN A 85 0.96 -11.86 12.29
CA GLN A 85 2.07 -11.07 11.74
C GLN A 85 2.15 -11.22 10.20
N GLN A 86 1.85 -12.40 9.65
CA GLN A 86 1.81 -12.59 8.20
C GLN A 86 0.69 -11.78 7.53
N VAL A 87 -0.47 -11.66 8.18
CA VAL A 87 -1.56 -10.81 7.70
C VAL A 87 -1.12 -9.35 7.69
N ILE A 88 -0.50 -8.89 8.77
CA ILE A 88 0.02 -7.52 8.88
C ILE A 88 1.08 -7.25 7.82
N ASP A 89 2.06 -8.14 7.66
CA ASP A 89 3.13 -8.01 6.67
C ASP A 89 2.57 -8.01 5.24
N TYR A 90 1.57 -8.85 4.97
CA TYR A 90 0.89 -8.89 3.68
C TYR A 90 0.17 -7.56 3.40
N ALA A 91 -0.70 -7.11 4.31
CA ALA A 91 -1.39 -5.83 4.17
C ALA A 91 -0.40 -4.67 4.01
N ALA A 92 0.64 -4.63 4.86
CA ALA A 92 1.69 -3.62 4.78
C ALA A 92 2.40 -3.63 3.43
N LYS A 93 2.78 -4.80 2.89
CA LYS A 93 3.43 -4.93 1.58
C LYS A 93 2.61 -4.29 0.46
N TYR A 94 1.29 -4.47 0.46
CA TYR A 94 0.42 -3.90 -0.57
C TYR A 94 0.14 -2.42 -0.31
N CYS A 95 -0.07 -2.00 0.94
CA CYS A 95 -0.27 -0.59 1.29
C CYS A 95 1.00 0.26 1.09
N SER A 96 2.18 -0.34 1.24
CA SER A 96 3.48 0.32 1.05
C SER A 96 4.12 0.00 -0.29
N LYS A 97 3.38 -0.64 -1.20
CA LYS A 97 3.88 -0.91 -2.55
C LYS A 97 4.02 0.46 -3.23
N SER A 98 5.25 0.89 -3.44
CA SER A 98 5.50 2.09 -4.21
C SER A 98 5.02 1.89 -5.64
N GLU A 99 4.44 2.93 -6.21
CA GLU A 99 4.20 2.97 -7.65
C GLU A 99 5.55 2.84 -8.38
N LYS A 100 5.51 2.24 -9.56
CA LYS A 100 6.70 2.11 -10.39
C LYS A 100 7.10 3.52 -10.81
N LYS A 101 8.17 4.05 -10.21
CA LYS A 101 8.76 5.31 -10.66
C LYS A 101 9.12 5.20 -12.14
N SER A 102 8.85 6.29 -12.86
CA SER A 102 9.27 6.49 -14.23
C SER A 102 10.78 6.26 -14.33
N GLU A 103 11.18 5.63 -15.42
CA GLU A 103 12.59 5.43 -15.70
C GLU A 103 13.25 6.80 -15.93
N SER A 104 14.55 6.92 -15.66
CA SER A 104 15.23 8.17 -15.98
C SER A 104 15.20 8.40 -17.49
N LEU A 105 15.15 9.67 -17.92
CA LEU A 105 15.15 10.04 -19.33
C LEU A 105 16.32 9.40 -20.11
N ALA A 106 17.47 9.22 -19.45
CA ALA A 106 18.64 8.56 -20.01
C ALA A 106 18.43 7.05 -20.24
N GLN A 107 17.75 6.37 -19.31
CA GLN A 107 17.41 4.94 -19.45
C GLN A 107 16.37 4.73 -20.55
N ILE A 108 15.32 5.56 -20.58
CA ILE A 108 14.31 5.54 -21.64
C ILE A 108 14.97 5.79 -23.00
N GLY A 109 15.82 6.82 -23.08
CA GLY A 109 16.57 7.13 -24.30
C GLY A 109 17.40 5.95 -24.79
N LYS A 110 18.14 5.28 -23.89
CA LYS A 110 18.93 4.09 -24.23
C LYS A 110 18.07 2.92 -24.71
N ALA A 111 16.92 2.67 -24.09
CA ALA A 111 15.99 1.62 -24.50
C ALA A 111 15.34 1.91 -25.86
N LEU A 112 15.16 3.19 -26.20
CA LEU A 112 14.57 3.62 -27.47
C LEU A 112 15.57 3.62 -28.63
N MET A 113 16.88 3.70 -28.37
CA MET A 113 17.92 3.79 -29.40
C MET A 113 17.80 2.71 -30.51
N PRO A 114 17.59 1.42 -30.20
CA PRO A 114 17.43 0.38 -31.23
C PRO A 114 16.15 0.54 -32.07
N ARG A 115 15.20 1.37 -31.62
CA ARG A 115 13.87 1.55 -32.23
C ARG A 115 13.74 2.84 -33.03
N VAL A 116 14.77 3.68 -33.09
CA VAL A 116 14.74 4.95 -33.84
C VAL A 116 14.81 4.66 -35.35
N LYS A 117 13.93 5.27 -36.15
CA LYS A 117 13.95 5.12 -37.61
C LYS A 117 15.14 5.88 -38.20
N ASP A 118 15.78 5.29 -39.21
CA ASP A 118 16.91 5.91 -39.93
C ASP A 118 16.51 7.19 -40.67
N HIS A 119 15.25 7.26 -41.14
CA HIS A 119 14.69 8.44 -41.77
C HIS A 119 14.12 9.40 -40.71
N ASN A 120 14.66 10.62 -40.62
CA ASN A 120 14.35 11.62 -39.60
C ASN A 120 14.54 11.11 -38.15
N PRO A 121 15.76 10.70 -37.78
CA PRO A 121 16.03 10.02 -36.51
C PRO A 121 15.73 10.88 -35.28
N LEU A 122 15.93 12.20 -35.36
CA LEU A 122 15.58 13.12 -34.27
C LEU A 122 14.08 13.15 -34.02
N VAL A 123 13.26 13.30 -35.07
CA VAL A 123 11.80 13.33 -34.93
C VAL A 123 11.28 11.97 -34.46
N SER A 124 11.83 10.87 -35.00
CA SER A 124 11.49 9.51 -34.56
C SER A 124 11.84 9.29 -33.09
N PHE A 125 13.02 9.73 -32.63
CA PHE A 125 13.43 9.61 -31.25
C PHE A 125 12.55 10.46 -30.33
N THR A 126 12.35 11.73 -30.66
CA THR A 126 11.51 12.65 -29.87
C THR A 126 10.07 12.15 -29.77
N SER A 127 9.48 11.68 -30.87
CA SER A 127 8.11 11.12 -30.85
C SER A 127 8.01 9.87 -29.97
N LYS A 128 8.97 8.93 -30.08
CA LYS A 128 8.97 7.71 -29.26
C LYS A 128 9.23 8.02 -27.79
N LEU A 129 10.10 8.97 -27.49
CA LEU A 129 10.39 9.44 -26.14
C LEU A 129 9.15 10.06 -25.50
N LEU A 130 8.46 10.95 -26.22
CA LEU A 130 7.22 11.58 -25.75
C LEU A 130 6.12 10.54 -25.50
N ASN A 131 5.95 9.57 -26.41
CA ASN A 131 4.97 8.50 -26.22
C ASN A 131 5.27 7.64 -25.00
N GLN A 132 6.54 7.32 -24.74
CA GLN A 132 6.95 6.56 -23.56
C GLN A 132 6.72 7.34 -22.27
N LEU A 133 7.07 8.62 -22.23
CA LEU A 133 6.85 9.50 -21.07
C LEU A 133 5.36 9.68 -20.73
N VAL A 134 4.49 9.73 -21.74
CA VAL A 134 3.02 9.84 -21.52
C VAL A 134 2.43 8.52 -20.99
N ALA A 135 3.05 7.38 -21.31
CA ALA A 135 2.62 6.07 -20.84
C ALA A 135 3.08 5.77 -19.40
N GLU A 136 4.23 6.32 -18.99
CA GLU A 136 4.74 6.17 -17.63
C GLU A 136 3.91 6.98 -16.62
N ARG A 137 3.45 6.31 -15.56
CA ARG A 137 2.63 6.92 -14.51
C ARG A 137 3.38 6.88 -13.19
N ASP A 138 3.91 8.01 -12.77
CA ASP A 138 4.49 8.19 -11.44
C ASP A 138 3.43 8.24 -10.34
N TYR A 139 2.23 8.72 -10.70
CA TYR A 139 1.12 8.91 -9.79
C TYR A 139 -0.12 8.19 -10.32
N SER A 140 -0.83 7.49 -9.44
CA SER A 140 -2.08 6.83 -9.82
C SER A 140 -3.14 7.87 -10.19
N LYS A 141 -4.09 7.51 -11.06
CA LYS A 141 -5.21 8.41 -11.42
C LYS A 141 -5.99 8.85 -10.19
N GLN A 142 -6.11 7.97 -9.20
CA GLN A 142 -6.75 8.22 -7.91
C GLN A 142 -5.98 9.29 -7.12
N GLU A 143 -4.66 9.15 -6.97
CA GLU A 143 -3.82 10.12 -6.27
C GLU A 143 -3.89 11.51 -6.93
N VAL A 144 -3.77 11.58 -8.26
CA VAL A 144 -3.90 12.83 -9.01
C VAL A 144 -5.28 13.46 -8.79
N SER A 145 -6.35 12.67 -8.83
CA SER A 145 -7.71 13.16 -8.61
C SER A 145 -7.88 13.72 -7.20
N HIS A 146 -7.34 13.04 -6.18
CA HIS A 146 -7.39 13.52 -4.81
C HIS A 146 -6.63 14.83 -4.63
N LEU A 147 -5.42 14.94 -5.21
CA LEU A 147 -4.65 16.18 -5.18
C LEU A 147 -5.37 17.34 -5.87
N LEU A 148 -5.91 17.12 -7.08
CA LEU A 148 -6.62 18.15 -7.85
C LEU A 148 -7.92 18.62 -7.17
N LEU A 149 -8.64 17.69 -6.53
CA LEU A 149 -9.89 17.98 -5.83
C LEU A 149 -9.67 18.42 -4.38
N GLY A 150 -8.42 18.48 -3.89
CA GLY A 150 -8.11 18.79 -2.50
C GLY A 150 -8.62 17.75 -1.49
N LEU A 151 -8.83 16.51 -1.94
CA LEU A 151 -9.28 15.39 -1.11
C LEU A 151 -8.11 14.76 -0.35
N PRO A 152 -8.35 14.21 0.85
CA PRO A 152 -7.30 13.52 1.61
C PRO A 152 -6.82 12.27 0.86
N LEU A 153 -5.51 12.11 0.67
CA LEU A 153 -4.91 10.91 0.07
C LEU A 153 -5.02 9.66 0.96
N GLN A 154 -5.19 9.88 2.26
CA GLN A 154 -5.34 8.82 3.25
C GLN A 154 -6.32 9.28 4.32
N GLU A 155 -7.23 8.38 4.69
CA GLU A 155 -7.99 8.49 5.92
C GLU A 155 -7.52 7.43 6.90
N GLY A 156 -7.53 7.77 8.19
CA GLY A 156 -7.12 6.86 9.24
C GLY A 156 -7.83 7.17 10.55
N SER A 157 -8.20 6.12 11.27
CA SER A 157 -8.80 6.26 12.61
C SER A 157 -7.83 6.80 13.68
N ARG A 158 -6.56 7.02 13.31
CA ARG A 158 -5.51 7.54 14.18
C ARG A 158 -4.65 8.54 13.43
N THR A 159 -4.23 9.59 14.12
CA THR A 159 -3.23 10.52 13.59
C THR A 159 -1.83 9.97 13.82
N CYS A 160 -1.01 9.95 12.77
CA CYS A 160 0.43 9.66 12.88
C CYS A 160 1.21 10.95 13.19
N LEU A 161 2.17 10.87 14.10
CA LEU A 161 3.08 11.97 14.43
C LEU A 161 4.52 11.50 14.25
N TYR A 162 5.27 12.21 13.40
CA TYR A 162 6.70 11.97 13.25
C TYR A 162 7.45 12.52 14.46
N VAL A 163 8.33 11.69 15.02
CA VAL A 163 9.15 12.03 16.19
C VAL A 163 10.60 12.07 15.74
N ASP A 164 11.20 13.25 15.78
CA ASP A 164 12.62 13.42 15.51
C ASP A 164 13.43 12.91 16.70
N CYS A 165 14.10 11.78 16.48
CA CYS A 165 14.92 11.09 17.47
C CYS A 165 16.37 11.56 17.47
N ARG A 166 16.77 12.42 16.53
CA ARG A 166 18.12 13.01 16.54
C ARG A 166 18.32 13.81 17.82
N ASN A 167 19.55 14.21 18.07
CA ASN A 167 19.82 15.15 19.16
C ASN A 167 19.03 16.46 18.89
N PRO A 168 18.34 17.05 19.89
CA PRO A 168 17.54 18.27 19.75
C PRO A 168 18.20 19.45 19.03
N ASP A 169 19.52 19.57 19.06
CA ASP A 169 20.29 20.56 18.28
C ASP A 169 20.14 20.39 16.76
N ARG A 170 19.78 19.18 16.30
CA ARG A 170 19.58 18.84 14.87
C ARG A 170 18.11 18.79 14.46
N HIS A 171 17.19 19.12 15.38
CA HIS A 171 15.76 19.11 15.07
C HIS A 171 15.43 20.24 14.11
N SER A 172 14.77 19.89 13.01
CA SER A 172 14.35 20.89 12.02
C SER A 172 13.29 21.81 12.63
N ARG A 173 13.45 23.13 12.40
CA ARG A 173 12.47 24.15 12.77
C ARG A 173 11.62 24.49 11.57
N SER A 174 10.32 24.67 11.80
CA SER A 174 9.42 25.16 10.75
C SER A 174 9.48 26.68 10.71
N LEU A 175 9.77 27.23 9.53
CA LEU A 175 9.63 28.66 9.27
C LEU A 175 8.16 28.98 9.02
N ARG A 176 7.67 30.09 9.58
CA ARG A 176 6.34 30.63 9.30
C ARG A 176 6.47 32.07 8.87
N ILE A 177 5.68 32.46 7.87
CA ILE A 177 5.60 33.83 7.40
C ILE A 177 4.37 34.45 8.07
N ASP A 178 4.59 35.49 8.86
CA ASP A 178 3.54 36.26 9.54
C ASP A 178 3.76 37.73 9.19
N SER A 179 2.83 38.33 8.45
CA SER A 179 2.82 39.77 8.14
C SER A 179 4.19 40.32 7.66
N ASP A 180 4.79 39.67 6.65
CA ASP A 180 6.12 39.93 6.06
C ASP A 180 7.36 39.56 6.90
N GLU A 181 7.20 39.00 8.10
CA GLU A 181 8.30 38.47 8.91
C GLU A 181 8.36 36.94 8.89
N VAL A 182 9.56 36.38 8.69
CA VAL A 182 9.82 34.94 8.79
C VAL A 182 10.19 34.62 10.23
N VAL A 183 9.26 34.01 10.96
CA VAL A 183 9.45 33.61 12.36
C VAL A 183 9.69 32.10 12.45
N GLU A 184 10.77 31.70 13.13
CA GLU A 184 11.01 30.31 13.49
C GLU A 184 10.00 29.87 14.55
N ALA A 185 9.15 28.89 14.22
CA ALA A 185 8.27 28.29 15.20
C ALA A 185 9.01 27.21 16.00
N PRO A 186 8.77 27.13 17.33
CA PRO A 186 9.42 26.12 18.16
C PRO A 186 9.02 24.72 17.73
N ASN A 187 10.00 23.82 17.73
CA ASN A 187 9.75 22.42 17.38
C ASN A 187 8.95 21.70 18.50
N VAL A 188 8.50 20.48 18.22
CA VAL A 188 7.64 19.72 19.14
C VAL A 188 8.34 19.42 20.48
N TYR A 189 9.64 19.14 20.44
CA TYR A 189 10.44 18.85 21.63
C TYR A 189 10.65 20.12 22.48
N GLU A 190 10.94 21.26 21.86
CA GLU A 190 11.04 22.55 22.54
C GLU A 190 9.71 22.94 23.23
N LYS A 191 8.56 22.68 22.59
CA LYS A 191 7.25 22.86 23.23
C LYS A 191 7.11 22.00 24.47
N TYR A 192 7.52 20.73 24.41
CA TYR A 192 7.49 19.84 25.57
C TYR A 192 8.39 20.34 26.72
N CYS A 193 9.61 20.81 26.44
CA CYS A 193 10.50 21.37 27.45
C CYS A 193 9.96 22.66 28.09
N ARG A 194 9.16 23.43 27.35
CA ARG A 194 8.50 24.68 27.81
C ARG A 194 7.07 24.48 28.29
N ARG A 195 6.66 23.24 28.57
CA ARG A 195 5.31 22.93 29.04
C ARG A 195 4.97 23.66 30.36
N PRO A 196 3.68 23.97 30.62
CA PRO A 196 3.25 24.54 31.89
C PRO A 196 3.59 23.65 33.08
N GLU A 197 3.76 24.24 34.27
CA GLU A 197 4.05 23.51 35.52
C GLU A 197 2.99 22.45 35.85
N ALA A 198 1.73 22.68 35.46
CA ALA A 198 0.66 21.68 35.60
C ALA A 198 0.92 20.37 34.85
N LEU A 199 1.89 20.35 33.92
CA LEU A 199 2.29 19.18 33.14
C LEU A 199 3.73 18.73 33.47
N GLU A 200 4.29 19.13 34.61
CA GLU A 200 5.70 18.85 34.95
C GLU A 200 6.02 17.34 34.91
N ASP A 201 5.15 16.50 35.47
CA ASP A 201 5.34 15.05 35.55
C ASP A 201 5.06 14.30 34.23
N LEU A 202 4.67 15.02 33.18
CA LEU A 202 4.32 14.42 31.91
C LEU A 202 5.58 13.94 31.18
N THR A 203 5.61 12.65 30.81
CA THR A 203 6.67 12.10 29.96
C THR A 203 6.51 12.55 28.51
N TYR A 204 7.62 12.61 27.76
CA TYR A 204 7.57 13.04 26.36
C TYR A 204 6.69 12.13 25.50
N VAL A 205 6.75 10.80 25.69
CA VAL A 205 5.87 9.86 24.98
C VAL A 205 4.38 10.13 25.26
N SER A 206 4.03 10.49 26.50
CA SER A 206 2.64 10.79 26.87
C SER A 206 2.17 12.12 26.29
N PHE A 207 3.04 13.14 26.31
CA PHE A 207 2.79 14.41 25.63
C PHE A 207 2.49 14.20 24.14
N LEU A 208 3.32 13.42 23.45
CA LEU A 208 3.16 13.15 22.01
C LEU A 208 1.88 12.38 21.69
N LYS A 209 1.58 11.31 22.45
CA LYS A 209 0.42 10.43 22.22
C LYS A 209 -0.91 11.08 22.58
N TYR A 210 -0.96 11.81 23.69
CA TYR A 210 -2.21 12.19 24.34
C TYR A 210 -2.45 13.69 24.44
N TRP A 211 -1.55 14.58 24.00
CA TRP A 211 -1.81 16.04 24.08
C TRP A 211 -1.91 16.73 22.72
N ASN A 212 -2.86 17.66 22.60
CA ASN A 212 -2.96 18.58 21.49
C ASN A 212 -2.23 19.90 21.82
N PHE A 213 -0.99 19.99 21.33
CA PHE A 213 -0.09 21.12 21.49
C PHE A 213 0.10 21.94 20.20
N ARG A 214 -0.90 21.91 19.29
CA ARG A 214 -0.85 22.67 18.03
C ARG A 214 -0.81 24.17 18.27
N SER A 215 -1.58 24.66 19.24
CA SER A 215 -1.66 26.06 19.62
C SER A 215 -0.31 26.63 20.08
N ARG A 216 -0.11 27.93 19.85
CA ARG A 216 1.03 28.70 20.38
C ARG A 216 0.91 28.91 21.89
N ASP A 217 -0.32 29.10 22.38
CA ASP A 217 -0.59 29.32 23.80
C ASP A 217 -0.70 27.98 24.56
N PRO A 218 0.22 27.69 25.49
CA PRO A 218 0.18 26.47 26.28
C PRO A 218 -1.07 26.32 27.15
N SER A 219 -1.75 27.42 27.51
CA SER A 219 -2.98 27.38 28.30
C SER A 219 -4.13 26.68 27.58
N THR A 220 -4.08 26.68 26.24
CA THR A 220 -5.10 26.09 25.37
C THR A 220 -4.83 24.62 25.03
N TRP A 221 -3.71 24.07 25.51
CA TRP A 221 -3.38 22.66 25.27
C TRP A 221 -4.36 21.77 26.01
N LYS A 222 -4.84 20.74 25.31
CA LYS A 222 -5.84 19.81 25.84
C LYS A 222 -5.42 18.38 25.58
N GLN A 223 -5.77 17.51 26.51
CA GLN A 223 -5.61 16.07 26.31
C GLN A 223 -6.61 15.58 25.24
N TRP A 224 -6.16 14.66 24.39
CA TRP A 224 -7.01 13.95 23.44
C TRP A 224 -8.01 13.10 24.20
N GLN A 225 -9.30 13.37 24.01
CA GLN A 225 -10.38 12.60 24.64
C GLN A 225 -10.92 11.53 23.68
N PRO A 226 -10.96 10.23 24.08
CA PRO A 226 -11.40 9.12 23.22
C PRO A 226 -12.88 9.05 22.83
N GLY A 227 -13.68 10.11 22.99
CA GLY A 227 -15.13 10.09 22.72
C GLY A 227 -15.54 10.23 21.26
N ASN A 228 -14.69 10.82 20.41
CA ASN A 228 -14.94 10.97 18.98
C ASN A 228 -14.10 9.97 18.18
N VAL A 229 -14.53 9.59 16.97
CA VAL A 229 -13.82 8.66 16.07
C VAL A 229 -12.35 9.08 15.79
N ASN A 230 -12.00 10.33 16.10
CA ASN A 230 -10.65 10.91 16.02
C ASN A 230 -9.91 11.09 17.38
N GLY A 231 -10.43 10.55 18.48
CA GLY A 231 -9.90 10.71 19.85
C GLY A 231 -8.88 9.64 20.29
N ARG A 232 -8.49 8.73 19.40
CA ARG A 232 -7.53 7.67 19.71
C ARG A 232 -6.11 8.24 19.88
N PRO A 233 -5.27 7.63 20.74
CA PRO A 233 -3.90 8.07 20.92
C PRO A 233 -3.13 8.06 19.60
N ARG A 234 -2.27 9.07 19.39
CA ARG A 234 -1.48 9.18 18.17
C ARG A 234 -0.55 7.99 18.00
N VAL A 235 -0.32 7.61 16.75
CA VAL A 235 0.72 6.64 16.39
C VAL A 235 2.02 7.41 16.19
N LEU A 236 3.07 7.03 16.93
CA LEU A 236 4.37 7.71 16.85
C LEU A 236 5.26 7.04 15.79
N VAL A 237 5.79 7.84 14.88
CA VAL A 237 6.68 7.41 13.79
C VAL A 237 8.06 7.99 14.04
N TYR A 238 8.94 7.18 14.64
CA TYR A 238 10.30 7.58 15.02
C TYR A 238 11.23 7.72 13.81
N PHE A 239 12.03 8.80 13.75
CA PHE A 239 13.06 9.01 12.74
C PHE A 239 14.28 9.77 13.30
N PRO A 240 15.52 9.28 13.13
CA PRO A 240 15.85 7.93 12.68
C PRO A 240 15.44 6.91 13.75
N ARG A 241 15.23 5.66 13.33
CA ARG A 241 15.08 4.53 14.27
C ARG A 241 16.45 3.93 14.53
N TYR A 242 17.03 4.23 15.70
CA TYR A 242 18.28 3.62 16.14
C TYR A 242 18.10 2.13 16.46
N GLN A 243 19.13 1.33 16.18
CA GLN A 243 19.13 -0.09 16.47
C GLN A 243 19.19 -0.36 17.98
N ALA A 244 18.31 -1.27 18.45
CA ALA A 244 18.25 -1.70 19.85
C ALA A 244 19.28 -2.83 20.13
N ASP A 245 20.52 -2.62 19.69
CA ASP A 245 21.62 -3.57 19.82
C ASP A 245 22.65 -3.03 20.83
N PRO A 246 22.80 -3.66 22.02
CA PRO A 246 23.78 -3.26 23.02
C PRO A 246 25.23 -3.18 22.54
N GLU A 247 25.57 -3.96 21.51
CA GLU A 247 26.92 -4.03 20.93
C GLU A 247 27.08 -3.13 19.70
N GLY A 248 25.97 -2.54 19.22
CA GLY A 248 25.93 -1.71 18.02
C GLY A 248 26.42 -0.28 18.25
N GLN A 249 26.98 0.33 17.20
CA GLN A 249 27.46 1.73 17.24
C GLN A 249 26.35 2.74 17.56
N GLN A 250 25.09 2.41 17.26
CA GLN A 250 23.92 3.27 17.50
C GLN A 250 23.34 3.13 18.92
N TRP A 251 23.92 2.26 19.77
CA TRP A 251 23.41 1.99 21.11
C TRP A 251 23.28 3.23 22.00
N PRO A 252 24.28 4.16 22.06
CA PRO A 252 24.16 5.34 22.91
C PRO A 252 22.98 6.25 22.52
N ASP A 253 22.72 6.37 21.22
CA ASP A 253 21.59 7.14 20.70
C ASP A 253 20.25 6.46 20.99
N TYR A 254 20.18 5.12 20.85
CA TYR A 254 19.02 4.35 21.24
C TYR A 254 18.69 4.57 22.74
N CYS A 255 19.69 4.43 23.61
CA CYS A 255 19.53 4.66 25.05
C CYS A 255 19.05 6.08 25.37
N ARG A 256 19.67 7.10 24.75
CA ARG A 256 19.24 8.50 24.89
C ARG A 256 17.77 8.68 24.53
N VAL A 257 17.35 8.16 23.37
CA VAL A 257 15.96 8.28 22.90
C VAL A 257 15.00 7.58 23.87
N LYS A 258 15.33 6.38 24.36
CA LYS A 258 14.50 5.66 25.33
C LYS A 258 14.31 6.44 26.63
N LEU A 259 15.38 7.02 27.17
CA LEU A 259 15.31 7.86 28.36
C LEU A 259 14.48 9.12 28.11
N THR A 260 14.73 9.79 26.98
CA THR A 260 14.01 11.00 26.56
C THR A 260 12.50 10.74 26.46
N LEU A 261 12.09 9.60 25.91
CA LEU A 261 10.66 9.29 25.74
C LEU A 261 9.96 9.02 27.08
N ASN A 262 10.64 8.33 28.00
CA ASN A 262 9.98 7.69 29.14
C ASN A 262 10.15 8.43 30.48
N HIS A 263 11.02 9.44 30.56
CA HIS A 263 11.20 10.24 31.78
C HIS A 263 10.82 11.71 31.57
N PRO A 264 10.12 12.33 32.54
CA PRO A 264 9.87 13.77 32.52
C PRO A 264 11.20 14.52 32.60
N HIS A 265 11.36 15.57 31.80
CA HIS A 265 12.57 16.39 31.79
C HIS A 265 12.29 17.74 31.12
N ARG A 266 13.08 18.76 31.48
CA ARG A 266 13.15 20.04 30.75
C ARG A 266 14.49 20.18 30.02
N ARG A 267 15.54 19.50 30.53
CA ARG A 267 16.87 19.46 29.92
C ARG A 267 17.33 18.01 29.74
N LEU A 268 18.10 17.74 28.68
CA LEU A 268 18.64 16.39 28.45
C LEU A 268 19.58 15.92 29.57
N ASP A 269 20.33 16.84 30.18
CA ASP A 269 21.30 16.50 31.24
C ASP A 269 20.61 15.88 32.48
N GLU A 270 19.32 16.17 32.70
CA GLU A 270 18.52 15.59 33.79
C GLU A 270 18.37 14.07 33.60
N LEU A 271 18.37 13.60 32.35
CA LEU A 271 18.27 12.17 32.00
C LEU A 271 19.53 11.37 32.32
N LEU A 272 20.56 11.99 32.88
CA LEU A 272 21.76 11.32 33.39
C LEU A 272 21.72 11.13 34.90
N THR A 273 20.67 11.58 35.59
CA THR A 273 20.55 11.46 37.05
C THR A 273 19.30 10.67 37.42
N PHE A 274 19.47 9.53 38.11
CA PHE A 274 18.37 8.71 38.63
C PHE A 274 18.62 8.41 40.11
N ASP A 275 17.57 8.51 40.94
CA ASP A 275 17.61 8.18 42.37
C ASP A 275 18.79 8.82 43.14
N GLY A 276 19.18 10.04 42.75
CA GLY A 276 20.30 10.78 43.34
C GLY A 276 21.70 10.40 42.82
N GLN A 277 21.80 9.41 41.93
CA GLN A 277 23.04 9.00 41.27
C GLN A 277 23.18 9.62 39.89
N ARG A 278 24.32 10.26 39.61
CA ARG A 278 24.66 10.81 38.29
C ARG A 278 25.52 9.82 37.50
N PHE A 279 25.12 9.57 36.26
CA PHE A 279 25.81 8.69 35.31
C PHE A 279 26.60 9.50 34.26
N ASN A 280 27.65 8.88 33.72
CA ASN A 280 28.54 9.55 32.76
C ASN A 280 28.09 9.37 31.31
N SER A 281 27.11 8.49 31.04
CA SER A 281 26.56 8.26 29.70
C SER A 281 25.11 7.81 29.74
N HIS A 282 24.38 8.09 28.66
CA HIS A 282 23.00 7.63 28.48
C HIS A 282 22.89 6.10 28.50
N ALA A 283 23.94 5.38 28.09
CA ALA A 283 23.95 3.91 28.13
C ALA A 283 23.98 3.38 29.57
N GLN A 284 24.78 3.99 30.45
CA GLN A 284 24.82 3.62 31.88
C GLN A 284 23.51 3.98 32.58
N ALA A 285 23.02 5.21 32.35
CA ALA A 285 21.74 5.67 32.87
C ALA A 285 20.57 4.77 32.40
N PHE A 286 20.56 4.38 31.13
CA PHE A 286 19.55 3.46 30.58
C PHE A 286 19.63 2.07 31.20
N SER A 287 20.83 1.51 31.39
CA SER A 287 20.99 0.21 32.06
C SER A 287 20.44 0.21 33.49
N TYR A 288 20.63 1.30 34.23
CA TYR A 288 20.04 1.48 35.56
C TYR A 288 18.51 1.59 35.49
N CYS A 289 18.01 2.52 34.67
CA CYS A 289 16.58 2.72 34.41
C CYS A 289 15.88 1.39 34.02
N TRP A 290 16.48 0.60 33.13
CA TRP A 290 15.92 -0.67 32.68
C TRP A 290 15.77 -1.73 33.78
N GLN A 291 16.60 -1.67 34.83
CA GLN A 291 16.55 -2.61 35.96
C GLN A 291 15.63 -2.13 37.09
N HIS A 292 15.50 -0.82 37.28
CA HIS A 292 14.85 -0.23 38.45
C HIS A 292 13.49 0.42 38.14
N HIS A 293 13.21 0.77 36.88
CA HIS A 293 11.97 1.42 36.48
C HIS A 293 11.15 0.53 35.55
N SER A 294 9.83 0.66 35.64
CA SER A 294 8.89 0.03 34.71
C SER A 294 8.28 1.07 33.80
N HIS A 295 8.31 0.81 32.50
CA HIS A 295 7.78 1.70 31.47
C HIS A 295 6.76 0.97 30.58
N GLY A 296 5.75 1.70 30.11
CA GLY A 296 4.84 1.22 29.09
C GLY A 296 5.53 1.03 27.73
N ASP A 297 4.83 0.44 26.76
CA ASP A 297 5.38 0.27 25.41
C ASP A 297 5.41 1.60 24.64
N ASP A 298 6.61 2.08 24.37
CA ASP A 298 6.88 3.24 23.51
C ASP A 298 6.94 2.87 22.02
N HIS A 299 6.94 1.59 21.66
CA HIS A 299 7.08 1.11 20.27
C HIS A 299 8.37 1.56 19.56
N CYS A 300 9.39 1.99 20.31
CA CYS A 300 10.73 2.27 19.79
C CYS A 300 11.58 0.99 19.65
N GLY A 301 11.06 -0.15 20.13
CA GLY A 301 11.74 -1.44 20.19
C GLY A 301 12.26 -1.77 21.59
N ARG A 302 12.62 -3.05 21.78
CA ARG A 302 13.25 -3.56 22.99
C ARG A 302 14.60 -4.20 22.65
N PRO A 303 15.59 -4.13 23.54
CA PRO A 303 16.87 -4.81 23.34
C PRO A 303 16.65 -6.33 23.18
N LYS A 304 17.38 -6.96 22.26
CA LYS A 304 17.34 -8.40 21.96
C LYS A 304 16.00 -8.95 21.44
N GLU A 305 15.03 -8.08 21.12
CA GLU A 305 13.82 -8.49 20.43
C GLU A 305 14.15 -8.77 18.96
N ALA A 306 14.15 -10.05 18.58
CA ALA A 306 14.45 -10.47 17.20
C ALA A 306 13.39 -9.91 16.25
N ARG A 307 13.71 -8.81 15.58
CA ARG A 307 12.87 -8.31 14.49
C ARG A 307 13.02 -9.23 13.30
N LEU A 308 11.91 -9.58 12.67
CA LEU A 308 11.94 -10.21 11.37
C LEU A 308 12.56 -9.20 10.38
N PRO A 309 13.73 -9.48 9.77
CA PRO A 309 14.35 -8.56 8.80
C PRO A 309 13.37 -8.32 7.64
N PRO A 310 13.39 -7.18 6.93
CA PRO A 310 12.54 -6.97 5.76
C PRO A 310 12.74 -8.10 4.71
N GLN A 311 11.66 -8.47 3.99
CA GLN A 311 11.78 -9.52 2.98
C GLN A 311 12.38 -8.89 1.73
N GLU A 312 13.60 -9.27 1.38
CA GLU A 312 14.20 -8.83 0.12
C GLU A 312 13.56 -9.55 -1.07
N ASP A 313 13.46 -8.86 -2.21
CA ASP A 313 13.03 -9.47 -3.47
C ASP A 313 14.08 -10.47 -3.94
N GLN A 314 13.70 -11.75 -3.97
CA GLN A 314 14.58 -12.90 -4.22
C GLN A 314 14.94 -13.10 -5.70
N TYR A 315 14.22 -12.41 -6.59
CA TYR A 315 14.27 -12.62 -8.03
C TYR A 315 14.56 -11.31 -8.76
N GLU A 316 15.33 -11.41 -9.83
CA GLU A 316 15.55 -10.32 -10.77
C GLU A 316 14.72 -10.56 -12.04
N THR A 317 14.15 -9.48 -12.56
CA THR A 317 13.45 -9.52 -13.85
C THR A 317 14.49 -9.72 -14.94
N LEU A 318 14.35 -10.82 -15.69
CA LEU A 318 15.09 -11.01 -16.93
C LEU A 318 14.77 -9.86 -17.89
N PRO A 319 15.75 -9.32 -18.63
CA PRO A 319 15.47 -8.40 -19.72
C PRO A 319 14.61 -9.16 -20.76
N VAL A 320 13.32 -8.86 -20.77
CA VAL A 320 12.39 -9.32 -21.80
C VAL A 320 12.25 -8.17 -22.76
N GLU A 321 12.56 -8.42 -24.04
CA GLU A 321 12.05 -7.56 -25.10
C GLU A 321 10.53 -7.73 -25.10
N GLU A 322 9.83 -6.85 -24.40
CA GLU A 322 8.39 -6.71 -24.59
C GLU A 322 8.21 -6.24 -26.04
N GLU A 323 7.80 -7.17 -26.91
CA GLU A 323 7.14 -6.85 -28.18
C GLU A 323 5.85 -6.11 -27.81
N PHE A 324 5.95 -4.79 -27.64
CA PHE A 324 4.82 -3.92 -27.82
C PHE A 324 4.46 -4.02 -29.29
N ASP A 325 3.31 -4.62 -29.59
CA ASP A 325 2.70 -4.47 -30.90
C ASP A 325 2.33 -2.99 -31.04
N ASP A 326 3.24 -2.22 -31.64
CA ASP A 326 3.14 -0.77 -31.85
C ASP A 326 1.83 -0.39 -32.57
N GLU A 327 1.14 -1.35 -33.20
CA GLU A 327 -0.07 -1.11 -33.99
C GLU A 327 -1.30 -0.73 -33.15
N ASP A 328 -1.53 -1.33 -31.98
CA ASP A 328 -2.84 -1.23 -31.31
C ASP A 328 -3.07 0.15 -30.65
N TRP A 329 -2.08 0.65 -29.91
CA TRP A 329 -2.16 1.99 -29.31
C TRP A 329 -2.01 3.09 -30.36
N THR A 330 -1.16 2.90 -31.38
CA THR A 330 -0.98 3.88 -32.45
C THR A 330 -2.25 4.01 -33.31
N ARG A 331 -2.98 2.91 -33.56
CA ARG A 331 -4.31 2.94 -34.18
C ARG A 331 -5.34 3.68 -33.33
N LEU A 332 -5.39 3.39 -32.03
CA LEU A 332 -6.32 4.05 -31.09
C LEU A 332 -6.02 5.55 -30.95
N ALA A 333 -4.74 5.94 -30.86
CA ALA A 333 -4.32 7.33 -30.76
C ALA A 333 -4.50 8.12 -32.07
N ALA A 334 -4.40 7.44 -33.23
CA ALA A 334 -4.69 8.03 -34.54
C ALA A 334 -6.18 8.36 -34.75
N LEU A 335 -7.08 7.90 -33.87
CA LEU A 335 -8.51 8.19 -33.99
C LEU A 335 -8.86 9.66 -33.73
N LEU A 336 -8.02 10.47 -33.05
CA LEU A 336 -8.27 11.89 -32.72
C LEU A 336 -9.65 12.17 -32.05
N PRO A 337 -9.84 13.32 -31.38
CA PRO A 337 -11.09 13.64 -30.67
C PRO A 337 -12.32 13.77 -31.60
N ASP A 338 -12.11 14.01 -32.89
CA ASP A 338 -13.16 14.34 -33.86
C ASP A 338 -13.54 13.18 -34.80
N ASN A 339 -13.12 11.94 -34.50
CA ASN A 339 -13.58 10.76 -35.22
C ASN A 339 -14.50 9.93 -34.30
N PRO A 340 -15.83 10.18 -34.31
CA PRO A 340 -16.75 9.41 -33.50
C PRO A 340 -16.67 7.93 -33.90
N LEU A 341 -16.80 7.04 -32.91
CA LEU A 341 -16.93 5.60 -33.16
C LEU A 341 -17.99 5.38 -34.25
N THR A 342 -17.62 4.72 -35.33
CA THR A 342 -18.58 4.37 -36.37
C THR A 342 -19.71 3.53 -35.76
N GLN A 343 -20.93 3.63 -36.29
CA GLN A 343 -22.08 2.84 -35.83
C GLN A 343 -21.72 1.35 -35.65
N GLN A 344 -20.90 0.83 -36.57
CA GLN A 344 -20.35 -0.53 -36.55
C GLN A 344 -19.49 -0.87 -35.32
N GLY A 345 -18.72 0.09 -34.78
CA GLY A 345 -17.93 -0.09 -33.55
C GLY A 345 -18.77 -0.04 -32.27
N LEU A 346 -19.88 0.70 -32.29
CA LEU A 346 -20.88 0.70 -31.22
C LEU A 346 -21.72 -0.59 -31.24
N ASP A 347 -22.04 -1.10 -32.43
CA ASP A 347 -22.79 -2.35 -32.62
C ASP A 347 -21.98 -3.62 -32.20
N LEU A 348 -20.66 -3.50 -32.07
CA LEU A 348 -19.75 -4.57 -31.63
C LEU A 348 -19.58 -4.67 -30.10
N LEU A 349 -19.99 -3.65 -29.34
CA LEU A 349 -19.99 -3.72 -27.88
C LEU A 349 -20.96 -4.82 -27.43
N GLY A 350 -20.43 -5.85 -26.76
CA GLY A 350 -21.22 -7.01 -26.33
C GLY A 350 -21.49 -8.08 -27.40
N ARG A 351 -21.04 -7.87 -28.65
CA ARG A 351 -21.16 -8.84 -29.77
C ARG A 351 -19.80 -9.38 -30.22
N ARG A 352 -18.91 -9.70 -29.28
CA ARG A 352 -17.64 -10.36 -29.65
C ARG A 352 -17.97 -11.71 -30.24
N ASP A 353 -17.22 -12.13 -31.26
CA ASP A 353 -17.37 -13.45 -31.88
C ASP A 353 -17.33 -14.58 -30.85
N ILE A 354 -16.58 -14.40 -29.75
CA ILE A 354 -16.52 -15.38 -28.66
C ILE A 354 -17.83 -15.49 -27.88
N ASP A 355 -18.58 -14.39 -27.74
CA ASP A 355 -19.83 -14.34 -27.00
C ASP A 355 -20.99 -14.78 -27.89
N VAL A 356 -20.96 -14.44 -29.19
CA VAL A 356 -22.00 -14.81 -30.16
C VAL A 356 -21.88 -16.29 -30.58
N ASN A 357 -20.66 -16.81 -30.76
CA ASN A 357 -20.44 -18.20 -31.18
C ASN A 357 -20.47 -19.20 -30.02
N TYR A 358 -20.64 -18.74 -28.78
CA TYR A 358 -20.74 -19.60 -27.61
C TYR A 358 -22.21 -19.90 -27.30
N ASP A 359 -22.55 -21.18 -27.21
CA ASP A 359 -23.90 -21.62 -26.87
C ASP A 359 -24.18 -21.42 -25.36
N TRP A 360 -24.67 -20.24 -25.01
CA TRP A 360 -25.02 -19.86 -23.64
C TRP A 360 -26.24 -20.60 -23.09
N THR A 361 -27.05 -21.25 -23.94
CA THR A 361 -28.25 -21.98 -23.50
C THR A 361 -27.88 -23.17 -22.60
N ARG A 362 -26.65 -23.67 -22.69
CA ARG A 362 -26.10 -24.73 -21.82
C ARG A 362 -25.88 -24.29 -20.37
N HIS A 363 -25.93 -22.98 -20.09
CA HIS A 363 -25.79 -22.41 -18.75
C HIS A 363 -27.13 -21.97 -18.15
N VAL A 364 -28.20 -21.96 -18.96
CA VAL A 364 -29.55 -21.64 -18.51
C VAL A 364 -30.12 -22.87 -17.79
N GLY A 365 -30.49 -22.71 -16.52
CA GLY A 365 -31.02 -23.81 -15.70
C GLY A 365 -29.97 -24.76 -15.12
N THR A 366 -28.67 -24.45 -15.24
CA THR A 366 -27.56 -25.25 -14.68
C THR A 366 -27.59 -25.34 -13.15
N TYR A 367 -28.33 -24.42 -12.52
CA TYR A 367 -28.54 -24.37 -11.07
C TYR A 367 -30.06 -24.35 -10.79
N PRO A 368 -30.74 -25.50 -10.88
CA PRO A 368 -32.19 -25.61 -10.68
C PRO A 368 -32.65 -25.18 -9.27
N GLU A 369 -31.73 -25.07 -8.31
CA GLU A 369 -31.96 -24.49 -6.99
C GLU A 369 -32.20 -22.97 -7.00
N PHE A 370 -31.75 -22.26 -8.04
CA PHE A 370 -31.92 -20.82 -8.15
C PHE A 370 -33.09 -20.52 -9.09
N ARG A 371 -34.20 -20.08 -8.49
CA ARG A 371 -35.35 -19.54 -9.22
C ARG A 371 -34.94 -18.22 -9.90
N ASP A 372 -35.63 -17.83 -10.95
CA ASP A 372 -35.40 -16.54 -11.64
C ASP A 372 -35.48 -15.32 -10.70
N SER A 373 -36.20 -15.44 -9.58
CA SER A 373 -36.30 -14.41 -8.54
C SER A 373 -35.17 -14.44 -7.52
N TYR A 374 -34.30 -15.46 -7.50
CA TYR A 374 -33.34 -15.72 -6.42
C TYR A 374 -32.49 -14.50 -6.07
N TRP A 375 -31.93 -13.81 -7.06
CA TRP A 375 -31.12 -12.61 -6.81
C TRP A 375 -31.95 -11.43 -6.31
N LYS A 376 -33.20 -11.28 -6.79
CA LYS A 376 -34.12 -10.24 -6.30
C LYS A 376 -34.49 -10.50 -4.83
N ASP A 377 -34.75 -11.76 -4.49
CA ASP A 377 -35.10 -12.20 -3.14
C ASP A 377 -33.89 -12.12 -2.18
N LEU A 378 -32.68 -12.41 -2.67
CA LEU A 378 -31.44 -12.29 -1.91
C LEU A 378 -31.12 -10.82 -1.58
N ILE A 379 -31.28 -9.92 -2.55
CA ILE A 379 -31.11 -8.46 -2.36
C ILE A 379 -32.14 -7.93 -1.36
N ALA A 380 -33.40 -8.37 -1.46
CA ALA A 380 -34.46 -7.96 -0.55
C ALA A 380 -34.26 -8.49 0.89
N SER A 381 -33.67 -9.68 1.05
CA SER A 381 -33.39 -10.29 2.35
C SER A 381 -32.10 -9.78 3.01
N HIS A 382 -31.21 -9.12 2.26
CA HIS A 382 -29.97 -8.52 2.76
C HIS A 382 -29.83 -7.08 2.29
N PRO A 383 -30.73 -6.16 2.70
CA PRO A 383 -30.68 -4.78 2.28
C PRO A 383 -29.39 -4.14 2.81
N ILE A 384 -28.44 -3.89 1.92
CA ILE A 384 -27.33 -2.99 2.17
C ILE A 384 -27.92 -1.58 2.12
N ALA A 385 -27.61 -0.76 3.13
CA ALA A 385 -27.87 0.68 3.06
C ALA A 385 -27.01 1.25 1.93
N ASN A 386 -27.53 1.20 0.71
CA ASN A 386 -26.98 1.91 -0.41
C ASN A 386 -27.53 3.33 -0.30
N ASP A 387 -26.63 4.29 -0.04
CA ASP A 387 -26.95 5.72 -0.01
C ASP A 387 -27.30 6.30 -1.40
N VAL A 388 -27.53 5.41 -2.37
CA VAL A 388 -27.88 5.73 -3.75
C VAL A 388 -29.38 5.54 -3.89
N GLU A 389 -30.10 6.66 -3.93
CA GLU A 389 -31.54 6.68 -4.17
C GLU A 389 -31.82 6.09 -5.56
N VAL A 390 -32.73 5.11 -5.64
CA VAL A 390 -33.18 4.56 -6.93
C VAL A 390 -34.12 5.57 -7.56
N LEU A 391 -33.56 6.43 -8.41
CA LEU A 391 -34.31 7.46 -9.11
C LEU A 391 -35.09 6.87 -10.29
N GLY A 392 -36.38 7.20 -10.37
CA GLY A 392 -37.26 6.73 -11.44
C GLY A 392 -36.97 7.35 -12.82
N PRO A 393 -37.57 6.83 -13.90
CA PRO A 393 -37.28 7.24 -15.28
C PRO A 393 -37.45 8.75 -15.57
N HIS A 394 -38.31 9.42 -14.80
CA HIS A 394 -38.56 10.87 -14.93
C HIS A 394 -37.34 11.74 -14.59
N TRP A 395 -36.37 11.21 -13.84
CA TRP A 395 -35.13 11.94 -13.52
C TRP A 395 -34.20 12.07 -14.72
N ARG A 396 -34.38 11.26 -15.76
CA ARG A 396 -33.67 11.39 -17.05
C ARG A 396 -33.74 12.81 -17.59
N ASP A 397 -34.90 13.45 -17.50
CA ASP A 397 -35.13 14.79 -18.04
C ASP A 397 -34.54 15.92 -17.16
N GLN A 398 -34.11 15.58 -15.95
CA GLN A 398 -33.42 16.49 -15.03
C GLN A 398 -31.89 16.35 -15.09
N LEU A 399 -31.38 15.36 -15.81
CA LEU A 399 -29.94 15.19 -16.03
C LEU A 399 -29.40 16.35 -16.84
N ASN A 400 -28.18 16.79 -16.51
CA ASN A 400 -27.48 17.74 -17.37
C ASN A 400 -27.16 17.08 -18.75
N PRO A 401 -26.85 17.88 -19.78
CA PRO A 401 -26.70 17.38 -21.14
C PRO A 401 -25.67 16.23 -21.27
N GLN A 402 -24.56 16.30 -20.54
CA GLN A 402 -23.51 15.28 -20.57
C GLN A 402 -23.94 13.99 -19.86
N GLN A 403 -24.61 14.10 -18.72
CA GLN A 403 -25.15 12.95 -17.96
C GLN A 403 -26.27 12.25 -18.74
N ARG A 404 -27.14 13.02 -19.40
CA ARG A 404 -28.22 12.50 -20.23
C ARG A 404 -27.70 11.72 -21.43
N LEU A 405 -26.65 12.22 -22.09
CA LEU A 405 -26.01 11.53 -23.20
C LEU A 405 -25.50 10.14 -22.79
N VAL A 406 -24.85 10.04 -21.63
CA VAL A 406 -24.35 8.76 -21.10
C VAL A 406 -25.51 7.83 -20.74
N TYR A 407 -26.51 8.34 -20.01
CA TYR A 407 -27.70 7.55 -19.63
C TYR A 407 -28.43 6.99 -20.86
N ASP A 408 -28.68 7.82 -21.87
CA ASP A 408 -29.37 7.43 -23.10
C ASP A 408 -28.58 6.40 -23.92
N THR A 409 -27.26 6.56 -23.96
CA THR A 409 -26.37 5.60 -24.64
C THR A 409 -26.43 4.22 -24.00
N PHE A 410 -26.40 4.16 -22.66
CA PHE A 410 -26.48 2.89 -21.94
C PHE A 410 -27.88 2.26 -22.03
N MET A 411 -28.94 3.04 -21.82
CA MET A 411 -30.31 2.52 -21.86
C MET A 411 -30.72 2.09 -23.28
N GLY A 412 -30.29 2.83 -24.31
CA GLY A 412 -30.53 2.47 -25.71
C GLY A 412 -29.88 1.15 -26.12
N HIS A 413 -28.71 0.82 -25.55
CA HIS A 413 -28.03 -0.46 -25.79
C HIS A 413 -28.85 -1.68 -25.34
N PHE A 414 -29.63 -1.57 -24.27
CA PHE A 414 -30.45 -2.67 -23.75
C PHE A 414 -31.83 -2.79 -24.42
N GLN A 415 -32.21 -1.85 -25.27
CA GLN A 415 -33.49 -1.85 -25.98
C GLN A 415 -33.36 -2.35 -27.44
N ALA A 416 -32.14 -2.66 -27.90
CA ALA A 416 -31.81 -3.06 -29.26
C ALA A 416 -31.73 -4.59 -29.47
#